data_AF-A0A0E0QQ64-F1
#
_entry.id   AF-A0A0E0QQ64-F1
#
_cell.length_a   1.000
_cell.length_b   1.000
_cell.length_c   1.000
_cell.angle_alpha   90.00
_cell.angle_beta   90.00
_cell.angle_gamma   90.00
#
_symmetry.space_group_name_H-M   'P 1'
#
loop_
_entity.id
_entity.type
_entity.pdbx_description
1 polymer ?
#
loop_
_entity_poly.entity_id
_entity_poly.type
_entity_poly.pdbx_seq_one_letter_code
_entity_poly.pdbx_strand_id
1 'polypeptide(L)'
;MEEEVELPLPTEKLAVDPGREGGEQELAKDELQQRGYCVLGGYMSPVNDAYKKEGLLSAAHRIRLCELACESSSFVMGDRWEAMQKGYQRTLTVLSRIRNALCKDGLADGGSLKVMLLCGSDLLESFSIPGVWIPDQIRTICKDFGVICIRREGKDVEKIYNIQQRDTERMQGNND
;
A
#
# COMPACT_ATOMS: atom_id res chain seq x y z
N MET A 1 -19.03 -12.84 -23.07
CA MET A 1 -18.29 -11.56 -22.97
C MET A 1 -18.70 -10.98 -21.65
N GLU A 2 -17.90 -11.23 -20.61
CA GLU A 2 -18.15 -10.64 -19.30
C GLU A 2 -17.70 -9.18 -19.37
N GLU A 3 -18.64 -8.27 -19.16
CA GLU A 3 -18.37 -6.84 -19.01
C GLU A 3 -17.41 -6.67 -17.83
N GLU A 4 -16.19 -6.24 -18.11
CA GLU A 4 -15.23 -5.86 -17.09
C GLU A 4 -15.76 -4.58 -16.43
N VAL A 5 -16.52 -4.73 -15.35
CA VAL A 5 -17.05 -3.60 -14.58
C VAL A 5 -15.87 -2.76 -14.12
N GLU A 6 -15.74 -1.54 -14.65
CA GLU A 6 -14.73 -0.54 -14.26
C GLU A 6 -15.05 -0.12 -12.82
N LEU A 7 -14.55 -0.91 -11.86
CA LEU A 7 -14.71 -0.64 -10.44
C LEU A 7 -13.98 0.66 -10.08
N PRO A 8 -14.58 1.55 -9.28
CA PRO A 8 -13.95 2.80 -8.89
C PRO A 8 -12.58 2.51 -8.25
N LEU A 9 -11.54 3.10 -8.83
CA LEU A 9 -10.17 2.90 -8.35
C LEU A 9 -10.01 3.59 -6.98
N PRO A 10 -9.26 2.99 -6.04
CA PRO A 10 -9.06 3.59 -4.73
C PRO A 10 -8.41 4.96 -4.87
N THR A 11 -9.11 6.00 -4.41
CA THR A 11 -8.87 7.43 -4.69
C THR A 11 -7.50 7.97 -4.25
N GLU A 12 -6.69 7.16 -3.57
CA GLU A 12 -5.44 7.56 -2.92
C GLU A 12 -4.36 6.46 -2.90
N LYS A 13 -4.29 5.66 -3.97
CA LYS A 13 -3.13 4.79 -4.17
C LYS A 13 -1.87 5.65 -4.38
N LEU A 14 -1.10 5.86 -3.30
CA LEU A 14 0.17 6.62 -3.23
C LEU A 14 0.35 7.63 -4.37
N ALA A 15 -0.47 8.68 -4.35
CA ALA A 15 -0.13 9.89 -5.06
C ALA A 15 0.98 10.54 -4.23
N VAL A 16 2.22 10.45 -4.71
CA VAL A 16 3.32 11.21 -4.13
C VAL A 16 2.99 12.68 -4.30
N ASP A 17 2.62 13.32 -3.19
CA ASP A 17 2.39 14.74 -3.10
C ASP A 17 3.76 15.40 -2.92
N PRO A 18 4.29 16.11 -3.93
CA PRO A 18 5.61 16.73 -3.87
C PRO A 18 5.71 17.84 -2.81
N GLY A 19 4.60 18.23 -2.16
CA GLY A 19 4.57 19.18 -1.04
C GLY A 19 4.68 18.55 0.36
N ARG A 20 4.72 17.21 0.49
CA ARG A 20 4.85 16.55 1.80
C ARG A 20 6.30 16.15 2.06
N GLU A 21 6.89 16.74 3.10
CA GLU A 21 8.16 16.27 3.67
C GLU A 21 8.03 14.77 4.03
N GLY A 22 9.06 13.97 3.74
CA GLY A 22 9.10 12.50 3.86
C GLY A 22 8.97 11.92 5.28
N GLY A 23 8.26 12.58 6.18
CA GLY A 23 8.08 12.16 7.57
C GLY A 23 7.20 10.91 7.72
N GLU A 24 6.26 10.64 6.82
CA GLU A 24 5.36 9.47 6.96
C GLU A 24 6.13 8.14 6.93
N GLN A 25 7.16 8.03 6.08
CA GLN A 25 8.00 6.84 5.96
C GLN A 25 8.92 6.66 7.18
N GLU A 26 9.51 7.74 7.69
CA GLU A 26 10.35 7.68 8.89
C GLU A 26 9.52 7.34 10.14
N LEU A 27 8.31 7.91 10.29
CA LEU A 27 7.38 7.55 11.37
C LEU A 27 7.01 6.06 11.34
N ALA A 28 6.72 5.52 10.14
CA ALA A 28 6.41 4.11 9.98
C ALA A 28 7.60 3.21 10.35
N LYS A 29 8.80 3.61 9.94
CA LYS A 29 10.05 2.90 10.24
C LYS A 29 10.33 2.89 11.75
N ASP A 30 10.24 4.04 12.41
CA ASP A 30 10.47 4.16 13.85
C ASP A 30 9.51 3.28 14.66
N GLU A 31 8.23 3.27 14.30
CA GLU A 31 7.21 2.42 14.94
C GLU A 31 7.50 0.92 14.75
N LEU A 32 7.89 0.52 13.53
CA LEU A 32 8.27 -0.87 13.25
C LEU A 32 9.51 -1.29 14.05
N GLN A 33 10.53 -0.43 14.12
CA GLN A 33 11.75 -0.71 14.89
C GLN A 33 11.45 -0.85 16.39
N GLN A 34 10.58 0.01 16.95
CA GLN A 34 10.13 -0.11 18.34
C GLN A 34 9.39 -1.43 18.61
N ARG A 35 8.67 -1.96 17.61
CA ARG A 35 8.02 -3.28 17.68
C ARG A 35 8.96 -4.47 17.43
N GLY A 36 10.26 -4.22 17.27
CA GLY A 36 11.29 -5.24 17.08
C GLY A 36 11.48 -5.70 15.64
N TYR A 37 10.91 -5.01 14.65
CA TYR A 37 11.19 -5.30 13.24
C TYR A 37 12.51 -4.66 12.79
N CYS A 38 13.28 -5.41 11.99
CA CYS A 38 14.38 -4.83 11.22
C CYS A 38 13.83 -4.30 9.90
N VAL A 39 13.80 -2.98 9.73
CA VAL A 39 13.23 -2.34 8.54
C VAL A 39 14.33 -2.17 7.48
N LEU A 40 14.19 -2.88 6.36
CA LEU A 40 15.21 -2.93 5.32
C LEU A 40 15.15 -1.75 4.33
N GLY A 41 13.95 -1.24 4.06
CA GLY A 41 13.74 -0.16 3.10
C GLY A 41 12.26 0.23 2.99
N GLY A 42 12.02 1.38 2.38
CA GLY A 42 10.69 1.86 1.97
C GLY A 42 10.65 2.06 0.45
N TYR A 43 9.49 1.83 -0.17
CA TYR A 43 9.31 2.06 -1.61
C TYR A 43 8.21 3.10 -1.86
N MET A 44 8.53 4.14 -2.62
CA MET A 44 7.57 5.07 -3.21
C MET A 44 7.21 4.56 -4.61
N SER A 45 6.00 4.04 -4.78
CA SER A 45 5.53 3.51 -6.07
C SER A 45 4.44 4.41 -6.67
N PRO A 46 4.77 5.27 -7.63
CA PRO A 46 3.78 6.13 -8.28
C PRO A 46 2.80 5.29 -9.10
N VAL A 47 1.50 5.63 -8.98
CA VAL A 47 0.41 4.98 -9.73
C VAL A 47 0.55 5.18 -11.25
N ASN A 48 -0.02 4.30 -12.06
CA ASN A 48 -0.11 4.47 -13.52
C ASN A 48 -1.12 5.56 -13.94
N ASP A 49 -0.94 6.17 -15.12
CA ASP A 49 -1.84 7.24 -15.62
C ASP A 49 -3.25 6.74 -15.97
N ALA A 50 -3.43 5.43 -16.24
CA ALA A 50 -4.75 4.82 -16.40
C ALA A 50 -5.61 4.86 -15.11
N TYR A 51 -5.06 5.37 -14.01
CA TYR A 51 -5.80 5.64 -12.79
C TYR A 51 -6.78 6.82 -12.91
N LYS A 52 -6.58 7.72 -13.88
CA LYS A 52 -7.54 8.78 -14.26
C LYS A 52 -8.00 9.71 -13.12
N LYS A 53 -7.22 9.88 -12.04
CA LYS A 53 -7.53 10.89 -11.01
C LYS A 53 -7.39 12.29 -11.60
N GLU A 54 -8.43 13.10 -11.46
CA GLU A 54 -8.45 14.48 -11.93
C GLU A 54 -7.31 15.28 -11.30
N GLY A 55 -6.63 16.09 -12.12
CA GLY A 55 -5.49 16.91 -11.69
C GLY A 55 -4.20 16.13 -11.40
N LEU A 56 -4.17 14.82 -11.60
CA LEU A 56 -2.94 14.04 -11.39
C LEU A 56 -1.92 14.33 -12.49
N LEU A 57 -0.70 14.69 -12.08
CA LEU A 57 0.44 14.83 -13.01
C LEU A 57 0.73 13.51 -13.74
N SER A 58 1.30 13.60 -14.94
CA SER A 58 1.72 12.43 -15.70
C SER A 58 2.66 11.51 -14.89
N ALA A 59 2.59 10.22 -15.18
CA ALA A 59 3.42 9.19 -14.56
C ALA A 59 4.91 9.54 -14.69
N ALA A 60 5.32 10.07 -15.85
CA ALA A 60 6.70 10.51 -16.08
C ALA A 60 7.14 11.60 -15.09
N HIS A 61 6.32 12.64 -14.88
CA HIS A 61 6.64 13.69 -13.91
C HIS A 61 6.63 13.15 -12.48
N ARG A 62 5.64 12.31 -12.12
CA ARG A 62 5.56 11.72 -10.79
C ARG A 62 6.74 10.80 -10.49
N ILE A 63 7.18 9.97 -11.45
CA ILE A 63 8.41 9.17 -11.31
C ILE A 63 9.59 10.08 -11.00
N ARG A 64 9.78 11.15 -11.79
CA ARG A 64 10.91 12.06 -11.58
C ARG A 64 10.86 12.75 -10.21
N LEU A 65 9.68 13.17 -9.77
CA LEU A 65 9.48 13.74 -8.43
C LEU A 65 9.76 12.70 -7.33
N CYS A 66 9.35 11.44 -7.51
CA CYS A 66 9.67 10.36 -6.56
C CYS A 66 11.17 10.13 -6.45
N GLU A 67 11.88 10.07 -7.59
CA GLU A 67 13.34 9.88 -7.61
C GLU A 67 14.05 11.01 -6.87
N LEU A 68 13.69 12.27 -7.16
CA LEU A 68 14.24 13.44 -6.48
C LEU A 68 13.93 13.44 -4.97
N ALA A 69 12.71 13.05 -4.57
CA ALA A 69 12.34 12.95 -3.15
C ALA A 69 13.10 11.84 -2.41
N CYS A 70 13.53 10.79 -3.14
CA CYS A 70 14.31 9.69 -2.57
C CYS A 70 15.82 9.95 -2.56
N GLU A 71 16.34 10.90 -3.36
CA GLU A 71 17.80 11.14 -3.50
C GLU A 71 18.52 11.42 -2.16
N SER A 72 17.84 12.05 -1.20
CA SER A 72 18.40 12.36 0.12
C SER A 72 18.17 11.27 1.18
N SER A 73 17.40 10.23 0.87
CA SER A 73 17.08 9.16 1.82
C SER A 73 18.02 7.97 1.65
N SER A 74 18.53 7.44 2.78
CA SER A 74 19.27 6.17 2.80
C SER A 74 18.37 4.95 2.90
N PHE A 75 17.06 5.13 3.02
CA PHE A 75 16.09 4.08 3.34
C PHE A 75 14.92 4.00 2.35
N VAL A 76 14.51 5.13 1.77
CA VAL A 76 13.38 5.21 0.83
C VAL A 76 13.87 5.18 -0.61
N MET A 77 13.26 4.35 -1.45
CA MET A 77 13.59 4.18 -2.87
C MET A 77 12.36 4.42 -3.75
N GLY A 78 12.57 4.94 -4.95
CA GLY A 78 11.51 5.01 -5.97
C GLY A 78 11.32 3.67 -6.70
N ASP A 79 10.08 3.17 -6.80
CA ASP A 79 9.71 2.03 -7.65
C ASP A 79 8.78 2.44 -8.79
N ARG A 80 9.38 2.76 -9.93
CA ARG A 80 8.70 3.21 -11.16
C ARG A 80 7.84 2.15 -11.84
N TRP A 81 7.89 0.89 -11.42
CA TRP A 81 7.30 -0.21 -12.19
C TRP A 81 5.80 -0.06 -12.40
N GLU A 82 5.04 0.29 -11.36
CA GLU A 82 3.60 0.46 -11.49
C GLU A 82 3.29 1.52 -12.55
N ALA A 83 3.90 2.70 -12.42
CA ALA A 83 3.74 3.80 -13.35
C ALA A 83 4.08 3.42 -14.79
N MET A 84 5.03 2.50 -15.01
CA MET A 84 5.45 2.04 -16.34
C MET A 84 4.59 0.92 -16.94
N GLN A 85 3.58 0.41 -16.23
CA GLN A 85 2.71 -0.62 -16.80
C GLN A 85 1.80 -0.06 -17.91
N LYS A 86 1.26 -0.94 -18.77
CA LYS A 86 0.33 -0.55 -19.84
C LYS A 86 -1.02 -0.05 -19.31
N GLY A 87 -1.34 -0.34 -18.05
CA GLY A 87 -2.57 0.07 -17.40
C GLY A 87 -2.48 -0.03 -15.88
N TYR A 88 -3.54 0.41 -15.21
CA TYR A 88 -3.64 0.45 -13.76
C TYR A 88 -3.38 -0.93 -13.14
N GLN A 89 -2.64 -0.95 -12.03
CA GLN A 89 -2.39 -2.16 -11.26
C GLN A 89 -3.09 -2.05 -9.91
N ARG A 90 -3.62 -3.16 -9.40
CA ARG A 90 -4.16 -3.18 -8.02
C ARG A 90 -3.02 -3.17 -7.00
N THR A 91 -3.28 -2.63 -5.81
CA THR A 91 -2.27 -2.53 -4.74
C THR A 91 -1.68 -3.88 -4.36
N LEU A 92 -2.51 -4.93 -4.30
CA LEU A 92 -2.04 -6.30 -4.04
C LEU A 92 -1.02 -6.78 -5.09
N THR A 93 -1.20 -6.43 -6.37
CA THR A 93 -0.26 -6.78 -7.44
C THR A 93 1.10 -6.15 -7.22
N VAL A 94 1.12 -4.87 -6.83
CA VAL A 94 2.37 -4.13 -6.55
C VAL A 94 3.09 -4.71 -5.34
N LEU A 95 2.37 -4.94 -4.23
CA LEU A 95 2.92 -5.54 -3.02
C LEU A 95 3.50 -6.94 -3.30
N SER A 96 2.76 -7.77 -4.03
CA SER A 96 3.21 -9.12 -4.43
C SER A 96 4.46 -9.07 -5.29
N ARG A 97 4.53 -8.12 -6.23
CA ARG A 97 5.69 -7.95 -7.11
C ARG A 97 6.93 -7.52 -6.34
N ILE A 98 6.81 -6.58 -5.39
CA ILE A 98 7.92 -6.16 -4.52
C ILE A 98 8.41 -7.33 -3.66
N ARG A 99 7.50 -8.04 -2.98
CA ARG A 99 7.85 -9.23 -2.19
C ARG A 99 8.58 -10.26 -3.04
N ASN A 100 8.07 -10.57 -4.23
CA ASN A 100 8.67 -11.57 -5.12
C ASN A 100 10.04 -11.13 -5.64
N ALA A 101 10.27 -9.84 -5.88
CA ALA A 101 11.58 -9.32 -6.27
C ALA A 101 12.59 -9.50 -5.13
N LEU A 102 12.23 -9.07 -3.91
CA LEU A 102 13.09 -9.18 -2.73
C LEU A 102 13.43 -10.63 -2.35
N CYS A 103 12.48 -11.56 -2.48
CA CYS A 103 12.74 -12.98 -2.24
C CYS A 103 13.67 -13.58 -3.32
N LYS A 104 13.53 -13.15 -4.59
CA LYS A 104 14.39 -13.64 -5.69
C LYS A 104 15.84 -13.16 -5.55
N ASP A 105 16.03 -11.95 -5.03
CA ASP A 105 17.35 -11.35 -4.85
C ASP A 105 18.10 -11.95 -3.63
N GLY A 106 17.51 -12.92 -2.93
CA GLY A 106 18.14 -13.61 -1.78
C GLY A 106 18.29 -12.72 -0.54
N LEU A 107 17.62 -11.58 -0.50
CA LEU A 107 17.70 -10.61 0.61
C LEU A 107 17.02 -11.12 1.89
N ALA A 108 16.20 -12.17 1.80
CA ALA A 108 15.61 -12.84 2.94
C ALA A 108 15.21 -14.27 2.59
N ASP A 109 15.35 -15.17 3.56
CA ASP A 109 14.75 -16.51 3.46
C ASP A 109 13.22 -16.35 3.53
N GLY A 110 12.48 -17.05 2.67
CA GLY A 110 11.10 -16.71 2.28
C GLY A 110 10.04 -16.68 3.40
N GLY A 111 10.42 -16.99 4.66
CA GLY A 111 9.55 -16.96 5.83
C GLY A 111 9.69 -15.72 6.73
N SER A 112 10.76 -14.92 6.62
CA SER A 112 11.00 -13.79 7.55
C SER A 112 10.73 -12.40 6.97
N LEU A 113 10.68 -12.27 5.64
CA LEU A 113 10.42 -10.99 4.99
C LEU A 113 8.94 -10.63 5.01
N LYS A 114 8.63 -9.45 5.54
CA LYS A 114 7.28 -8.88 5.53
C LYS A 114 7.26 -7.57 4.74
N VAL A 115 6.49 -7.55 3.66
CA VAL A 115 6.18 -6.33 2.90
C VAL A 115 4.85 -5.79 3.41
N MET A 116 4.80 -4.52 3.80
CA MET A 116 3.59 -3.89 4.37
C MET A 116 3.15 -2.70 3.54
N LEU A 117 1.84 -2.44 3.47
CA LEU A 117 1.28 -1.25 2.85
C LEU A 117 1.33 -0.08 3.84
N LEU A 118 2.09 0.96 3.54
CA LEU A 118 2.02 2.24 4.25
C LEU A 118 0.95 3.13 3.59
N CYS A 119 0.01 3.65 4.37
CA CYS A 119 -1.02 4.56 3.85
C CYS A 119 -1.53 5.55 4.90
N GLY A 120 -2.28 6.55 4.43
CA GLY A 120 -3.07 7.41 5.30
C GLY A 120 -4.37 6.74 5.77
N SER A 121 -5.02 7.32 6.78
CA SER A 121 -6.32 6.88 7.30
C SER A 121 -7.44 6.91 6.27
N ASP A 122 -7.34 7.80 5.29
CA ASP A 122 -8.25 7.96 4.17
C ASP A 122 -8.25 6.78 3.19
N LEU A 123 -7.07 6.29 2.80
CA LEU A 123 -6.97 5.04 2.03
C LEU A 123 -7.51 3.86 2.82
N LEU A 124 -7.22 3.80 4.13
CA LEU A 124 -7.67 2.71 4.98
C LEU A 124 -9.20 2.69 5.15
N GLU A 125 -9.82 3.86 5.32
CA GLU A 125 -11.29 4.02 5.31
C GLU A 125 -11.90 3.52 4.00
N SER A 126 -11.21 3.72 2.87
CA SER A 126 -11.70 3.29 1.56
C SER A 126 -11.90 1.78 1.44
N PHE A 127 -11.26 0.95 2.28
CA PHE A 127 -11.47 -0.50 2.31
C PHE A 127 -12.92 -0.89 2.61
N SER A 128 -13.67 0.02 3.27
CA SER A 128 -15.07 -0.20 3.62
C SER A 128 -16.05 0.29 2.55
N ILE A 129 -15.59 0.93 1.47
CA ILE A 129 -16.45 1.48 0.42
C ILE A 129 -16.82 0.35 -0.55
N PRO A 130 -18.12 0.00 -0.69
CA PRO A 130 -18.56 -1.05 -1.59
C PRO A 130 -18.15 -0.76 -3.04
N GLY A 131 -17.61 -1.77 -3.73
CA GLY A 131 -17.22 -1.66 -5.14
C GLY A 131 -15.84 -1.04 -5.40
N VAL A 132 -15.16 -0.44 -4.42
CA VAL A 132 -13.81 0.12 -4.64
C VAL A 132 -12.74 -0.97 -4.58
N TRP A 133 -12.87 -1.88 -3.63
CA TRP A 133 -11.91 -2.94 -3.38
C TRP A 133 -12.53 -4.33 -3.57
N ILE A 134 -11.71 -5.26 -4.06
CA ILE A 134 -12.05 -6.67 -4.07
C ILE A 134 -11.86 -7.20 -2.64
N PRO A 135 -12.89 -7.76 -1.97
CA PRO A 135 -12.80 -8.18 -0.57
C PRO A 135 -11.68 -9.19 -0.29
N ASP A 136 -11.48 -10.16 -1.19
CA ASP A 136 -10.37 -11.12 -1.07
C ASP A 136 -9.00 -10.44 -1.11
N GLN A 137 -8.85 -9.38 -1.93
CA GLN A 137 -7.59 -8.65 -1.97
C GLN A 137 -7.35 -7.85 -0.69
N ILE A 138 -8.39 -7.27 -0.08
CA ILE A 138 -8.24 -6.63 1.24
C ILE A 138 -7.81 -7.67 2.27
N ARG A 139 -8.47 -8.85 2.32
CA ARG A 139 -8.09 -9.93 3.23
C ARG A 139 -6.63 -10.33 3.06
N THR A 140 -6.17 -10.54 1.83
CA THR A 140 -4.78 -10.85 1.53
C THR A 140 -3.83 -9.72 1.94
N ILE A 141 -4.16 -8.45 1.64
CA ILE A 141 -3.35 -7.29 2.06
C ILE A 141 -3.22 -7.26 3.58
N CYS A 142 -4.31 -7.40 4.33
CA CYS A 142 -4.28 -7.35 5.78
C CYS A 142 -3.56 -8.54 6.42
N LYS A 143 -3.81 -9.75 5.93
CA LYS A 143 -3.31 -11.00 6.53
C LYS A 143 -1.87 -11.32 6.14
N ASP A 144 -1.56 -11.24 4.84
CA ASP A 144 -0.31 -11.79 4.29
C ASP A 144 0.77 -10.72 4.10
N PHE A 145 0.39 -9.43 4.03
CA PHE A 145 1.32 -8.30 3.89
C PHE A 145 1.36 -7.49 5.18
N GLY A 146 0.21 -6.92 5.58
CA GLY A 146 0.06 -5.99 6.69
C GLY A 146 -0.12 -4.55 6.21
N VAL A 147 -0.67 -3.71 7.08
CA VAL A 147 -0.94 -2.30 6.82
C VAL A 147 -0.39 -1.45 7.96
N ILE A 148 0.28 -0.36 7.61
CA ILE A 148 0.71 0.69 8.53
C ILE A 148 -0.05 1.94 8.13
N CYS A 149 -0.81 2.49 9.08
CA CYS A 149 -1.67 3.63 8.83
C CYS A 149 -1.18 4.85 9.58
N ILE A 150 -0.85 5.92 8.85
CA ILE A 150 -0.59 7.22 9.45
C ILE A 150 -1.92 7.94 9.62
N ARG A 151 -2.29 8.18 10.88
CA ARG A 151 -3.53 8.90 11.21
C ARG A 151 -3.39 10.36 10.81
N ARG A 152 -4.38 10.88 10.07
CA ARG A 152 -4.53 12.31 9.78
C ARG A 152 -5.56 12.91 10.73
N GLU A 153 -5.34 14.15 11.19
CA GLU A 153 -6.24 14.83 12.13
C GLU A 153 -7.70 14.85 11.60
N GLY A 154 -8.67 14.67 12.50
CA GLY A 154 -10.10 14.68 12.18
C GLY A 154 -10.70 13.35 11.70
N LYS A 155 -9.93 12.26 11.64
CA LYS A 155 -10.41 10.92 11.23
C LYS A 155 -10.36 9.88 12.36
N ASP A 156 -11.41 9.05 12.42
CA ASP A 156 -11.65 8.04 13.46
C ASP A 156 -11.16 6.66 13.00
N VAL A 157 -9.90 6.34 13.32
CA VAL A 157 -9.19 5.13 12.86
C VAL A 157 -9.62 3.87 13.64
N GLU A 158 -10.35 4.04 14.75
CA GLU A 158 -10.86 2.93 15.59
C GLU A 158 -11.85 2.02 14.85
N LYS A 159 -12.54 2.52 13.81
CA LYS A 159 -13.50 1.70 13.04
C LYS A 159 -12.86 0.57 12.24
N ILE A 160 -11.57 0.65 11.91
CA ILE A 160 -10.89 -0.35 11.05
C ILE A 160 -10.38 -1.57 11.84
N TYR A 161 -10.07 -1.42 13.13
CA TYR A 161 -9.71 -2.56 14.01
C TYR A 161 -10.82 -3.65 14.03
N ASN A 162 -12.08 -3.24 13.81
CA ASN A 162 -13.24 -4.14 13.83
C ASN A 162 -13.38 -5.05 12.60
N ILE A 163 -12.62 -4.82 11.51
CA ILE A 163 -12.60 -5.73 10.34
C ILE A 163 -11.70 -6.94 10.63
N GLN A 164 -10.66 -6.79 11.46
CA GLN A 164 -9.72 -7.88 11.77
C GLN A 164 -10.27 -8.89 12.79
N GLN A 165 -11.13 -8.45 13.73
CA GLN A 165 -11.72 -9.34 14.75
C GLN A 165 -12.91 -10.16 14.22
N ARG A 166 -13.79 -9.55 13.41
CA ARG A 166 -15.04 -10.19 12.95
C ARG A 166 -14.83 -11.41 12.04
N ASP A 167 -13.72 -11.48 11.32
CA ASP A 167 -13.41 -12.63 10.46
C ASP A 167 -12.69 -13.75 11.23
N THR A 168 -12.07 -13.45 12.37
CA THR A 168 -11.44 -14.45 13.24
C THR A 168 -12.50 -15.23 14.04
N GLU A 169 -13.54 -14.54 14.52
CA GLU A 169 -14.65 -15.16 15.27
C GLU A 169 -15.58 -16.02 14.39
N ARG A 170 -15.75 -15.68 13.11
CA ARG A 170 -16.59 -16.46 12.18
C ARG A 170 -15.96 -17.77 11.70
N MET A 171 -14.65 -17.94 11.82
CA MET A 171 -13.97 -19.21 11.49
C MET A 171 -13.87 -20.18 12.68
N GLN A 172 -14.15 -19.74 13.91
CA GLN A 172 -14.16 -20.58 15.11
C GLN A 172 -15.57 -21.05 15.52
N GLY A 173 -16.63 -20.51 14.90
CA GLY A 173 -18.03 -20.81 15.24
C GLY A 173 -18.73 -21.90 14.42
N ASN A 174 -18.03 -22.66 13.58
CA ASN A 174 -18.60 -23.79 12.81
C ASN A 174 -17.89 -25.11 13.17
N ASN A 175 -17.91 -25.44 14.45
CA ASN A 175 -17.67 -26.80 14.95
C ASN A 175 -18.47 -26.95 16.24
N ASP A 176 -19.78 -27.12 16.10
CA ASP A 176 -20.67 -27.80 17.04
C ASP A 176 -21.91 -28.28 16.26
#